data_AF-A0A2V7Y0P1-F1
#
_entry.id   AF-A0A2V7Y0P1-F1
#
_cell.length_a   1.000
_cell.length_b   1.000
_cell.length_c   1.000
_cell.angle_alpha   90.00
_cell.angle_beta   90.00
_cell.angle_gamma   90.00
#
_symmetry.space_group_name_H-M   'P 1'
#
loop_
_entity.id
_entity.type
_entity.pdbx_description
1 polymer ?
#
loop_
_entity_poly.entity_id
_entity_poly.type
_entity_poly.pdbx_seq_one_letter_code
_entity_poly.pdbx_strand_id
1 'polypeptide(L)'
;MRKTTLAFLAILAVSLTACKHLCRCDLEYSNVCNSKNPPIVCIDSDSLAPSQNPVHIKGGDTAHFYVTSGHGSLTITCEPGTPVEYIGHDGGHAWVRTLPVKEAKKYKYTINVDGHINDPDMVIEP
;
A
#
# COMPACT_ATOMS: atom_id res chain seq x y z
N MET A 1 -66.89 27.51 23.24
CA MET A 1 -65.91 26.38 23.23
C MET A 1 -64.62 26.88 22.62
N ARG A 2 -63.52 26.75 23.36
CA ARG A 2 -62.14 27.08 22.92
C ARG A 2 -61.69 26.14 21.80
N LYS A 3 -60.86 26.63 20.88
CA LYS A 3 -59.70 25.97 20.24
C LYS A 3 -59.03 26.99 19.31
N THR A 4 -58.14 27.83 19.84
CA THR A 4 -56.66 27.68 19.81
C THR A 4 -56.05 27.74 18.40
N THR A 5 -55.44 28.91 18.16
CA THR A 5 -54.36 29.27 17.25
C THR A 5 -53.31 28.17 17.05
N LEU A 6 -52.68 28.12 15.87
CA LEU A 6 -51.22 28.11 15.74
C LEU A 6 -50.80 28.30 14.27
N ALA A 7 -50.20 29.45 14.01
CA ALA A 7 -49.34 29.69 12.87
C ALA A 7 -47.99 29.00 13.09
N PHE A 8 -47.37 28.47 12.03
CA PHE A 8 -45.94 28.16 12.04
C PHE A 8 -45.29 28.75 10.81
N LEU A 9 -44.50 29.79 11.07
CA LEU A 9 -43.55 30.39 10.14
C LEU A 9 -42.42 29.41 9.82
N ALA A 10 -41.97 29.49 8.57
CA ALA A 10 -40.76 28.87 8.04
C ALA A 10 -39.50 29.29 8.79
N ILE A 11 -38.59 28.34 9.06
CA ILE A 11 -37.18 28.63 9.37
C ILE A 11 -36.26 27.56 8.74
N LEU A 12 -35.46 28.08 7.80
CA LEU A 12 -34.08 27.78 7.45
C LEU A 12 -33.63 26.37 7.01
N ALA A 13 -33.09 26.38 5.80
CA ALA A 13 -32.03 25.53 5.28
C ALA A 13 -31.01 25.11 6.34
N VAL A 14 -30.86 23.80 6.52
CA VAL A 14 -29.74 23.19 7.23
C VAL A 14 -28.83 22.53 6.20
N SER A 15 -27.82 23.31 5.84
CA SER A 15 -26.44 22.92 5.54
C SER A 15 -26.18 21.62 4.77
N LEU A 16 -25.63 21.81 3.57
CA LEU A 16 -24.56 20.99 3.00
C LEU A 16 -23.46 20.72 4.04
N THR A 17 -23.63 19.71 4.88
CA THR A 17 -22.49 19.03 5.47
C THR A 17 -22.21 17.83 4.58
N ALA A 18 -21.34 18.08 3.60
CA ALA A 18 -20.39 17.10 3.13
C ALA A 18 -19.84 16.40 4.37
N CYS A 19 -20.39 15.22 4.67
CA CYS A 19 -19.86 14.39 5.72
C CYS A 19 -18.58 13.82 5.13
N LYS A 20 -17.52 14.60 5.34
CA LYS A 20 -16.12 14.23 5.18
C LYS A 20 -15.95 12.85 5.81
N HIS A 21 -16.10 11.80 5.01
CA HIS A 21 -15.41 10.54 5.25
C HIS A 21 -13.95 10.82 4.87
N LEU A 22 -13.35 11.66 5.71
CA LEU A 22 -11.92 11.86 5.80
C LEU A 22 -11.33 10.48 6.01
N CYS A 23 -10.54 10.08 5.01
CA CYS A 23 -9.61 8.98 4.99
C CYS A 23 -9.19 8.58 6.41
N ARG A 24 -9.79 7.50 6.92
CA ARG A 24 -9.35 6.82 8.14
C ARG A 24 -8.76 5.46 7.80
N CYS A 25 -8.06 5.40 6.67
CA CYS A 25 -7.24 4.26 6.26
C CYS A 25 -5.75 4.63 6.35
N ASP A 26 -5.35 5.85 5.97
CA ASP A 26 -3.93 6.20 5.80
C ASP A 26 -3.08 6.18 7.10
N LEU A 27 -3.69 6.44 8.26
CA LEU A 27 -2.93 6.56 9.51
C LEU A 27 -2.53 5.21 10.13
N GLU A 28 -3.34 4.14 9.97
CA GLU A 28 -2.97 2.81 10.50
C GLU A 28 -1.94 2.11 9.61
N TYR A 29 -2.03 2.27 8.28
CA TYR A 29 -1.05 1.68 7.36
C TYR A 29 0.35 2.28 7.53
N SER A 30 0.46 3.58 7.84
CA SER A 30 1.77 4.25 7.97
C SER A 30 2.71 3.59 8.99
N ASN A 31 2.19 2.97 10.05
CA ASN A 31 3.01 2.26 11.04
C ASN A 31 3.43 0.86 10.56
N VAL A 32 2.58 0.18 9.79
CA VAL A 32 2.87 -1.15 9.24
C VAL A 32 3.92 -1.06 8.13
N CYS A 33 3.83 -0.04 7.27
CA CYS A 33 4.76 0.21 6.17
C CYS A 33 6.20 0.57 6.60
N ASN A 34 6.42 0.80 7.90
CA ASN A 34 7.73 1.06 8.49
C ASN A 34 8.30 -0.15 9.24
N SER A 35 7.60 -1.30 9.21
CA SER A 35 8.11 -2.52 9.81
C SER A 35 9.39 -2.97 9.12
N LYS A 36 10.45 -3.13 9.90
CA LYS A 36 11.73 -3.72 9.45
C LYS A 36 11.78 -5.23 9.65
N ASN A 37 10.80 -5.84 10.32
CA ASN A 37 10.78 -7.28 10.59
C ASN A 37 9.34 -7.85 10.70
N PRO A 38 8.81 -8.51 9.65
CA PRO A 38 9.43 -8.64 8.32
C PRO A 38 9.53 -7.27 7.62
N PRO A 39 10.45 -7.08 6.66
CA PRO A 39 10.45 -5.92 5.78
C PRO A 39 9.11 -5.82 5.05
N ILE A 40 8.34 -4.77 5.34
CA ILE A 40 7.06 -4.50 4.66
C ILE A 40 7.26 -3.33 3.70
N VAL A 41 6.86 -3.53 2.44
CA VAL A 41 6.91 -2.53 1.37
C VAL A 41 5.47 -2.23 0.94
N CYS A 42 4.98 -1.06 1.29
CA CYS A 42 3.66 -0.63 0.87
C CYS A 42 3.72 -0.03 -0.52
N ILE A 43 2.77 -0.37 -1.37
CA ILE A 43 2.62 0.14 -2.72
C ILE A 43 1.39 1.04 -2.73
N ASP A 44 1.61 2.32 -3.03
CA ASP A 44 0.52 3.26 -3.25
C ASP A 44 -0.30 2.83 -4.47
N SER A 45 -1.61 2.64 -4.33
CA SER A 45 -2.45 2.08 -5.41
C SER A 45 -2.57 3.00 -6.63
N ASP A 46 -2.44 4.31 -6.43
CA ASP A 46 -2.72 5.30 -7.48
C ASP A 46 -1.46 5.60 -8.30
N SER A 47 -0.32 5.73 -7.61
CA SER A 47 0.98 6.04 -8.23
C SER A 47 1.86 4.82 -8.46
N LEU A 48 1.52 3.67 -7.86
CA LEU A 48 2.36 2.47 -7.76
C LEU A 48 3.74 2.73 -7.14
N ALA A 49 3.89 3.84 -6.43
CA ALA A 49 5.13 4.16 -5.75
C ALA A 49 5.28 3.25 -4.51
N PRO A 50 6.42 2.55 -4.35
CA PRO A 50 6.71 1.86 -3.11
C PRO A 50 7.02 2.88 -1.99
N SER A 51 6.72 2.53 -0.75
CA SER A 51 7.01 3.33 0.45
C SER A 51 8.51 3.59 0.64
N GLN A 52 9.35 2.81 -0.01
CA GLN A 52 10.79 2.93 -0.04
C GLN A 52 11.27 2.83 -1.49
N ASN A 53 12.06 3.78 -1.96
CA ASN A 53 12.69 3.71 -3.27
C ASN A 53 14.13 4.28 -3.21
N PRO A 54 15.18 3.45 -3.30
CA PRO A 54 15.11 2.00 -3.46
C PRO A 54 14.56 1.28 -2.21
N VAL A 55 14.00 0.09 -2.39
CA VAL A 55 13.66 -0.83 -1.29
C VAL A 55 14.93 -1.51 -0.79
N HIS A 56 15.21 -1.48 0.51
CA HIS A 56 16.37 -2.19 1.09
C HIS A 56 15.93 -3.45 1.81
N ILE A 57 16.48 -4.61 1.42
CA ILE A 57 16.17 -5.92 2.01
C ILE A 57 17.47 -6.65 2.32
N LYS A 58 17.59 -7.24 3.50
CA LYS A 58 18.74 -8.07 3.83
C LYS A 58 18.63 -9.44 3.16
N GLY A 59 19.72 -9.93 2.59
CA GLY A 59 19.84 -11.25 1.98
C GLY A 59 19.49 -12.36 2.96
N GLY A 60 18.53 -13.20 2.57
CA GLY A 60 17.97 -14.27 3.42
C GLY A 60 16.62 -13.90 4.04
N ASP A 61 16.23 -12.63 4.05
CA ASP A 61 14.95 -12.19 4.60
C ASP A 61 13.81 -12.36 3.58
N THR A 62 12.59 -12.45 4.11
CA THR A 62 11.35 -12.41 3.34
C THR A 62 10.77 -11.00 3.37
N ALA A 63 10.66 -10.38 2.20
CA ALA A 63 9.97 -9.11 2.04
C ALA A 63 8.50 -9.34 1.69
N HIS A 64 7.62 -8.57 2.35
CA HIS A 64 6.19 -8.55 2.09
C HIS A 64 5.80 -7.25 1.41
N PHE A 65 5.28 -7.34 0.19
CA PHE A 65 4.73 -6.23 -0.57
C PHE A 65 3.21 -6.18 -0.40
N TYR A 66 2.67 -4.97 -0.24
CA TYR A 66 1.25 -4.76 0.07
C TYR A 66 0.70 -3.52 -0.62
N VAL A 67 -0.42 -3.64 -1.37
CA VAL A 67 -1.13 -2.48 -1.94
C VAL A 67 -1.97 -1.80 -0.88
N THR A 68 -1.76 -0.49 -0.67
CA THR A 68 -2.36 0.27 0.44
C THR A 68 -3.88 0.41 0.37
N SER A 69 -4.47 0.31 -0.83
CA SER A 69 -5.92 0.30 -0.99
C SER A 69 -6.58 -0.97 -0.42
N GLY A 70 -5.81 -2.02 -0.13
CA GLY A 70 -6.30 -3.32 0.31
C GLY A 70 -7.04 -4.12 -0.76
N HIS A 71 -7.10 -3.62 -2.00
CA HIS A 71 -7.80 -4.23 -3.12
C HIS A 71 -6.91 -4.22 -4.37
N GLY A 72 -7.22 -5.11 -5.33
CA GLY A 72 -6.44 -5.33 -6.54
C GLY A 72 -5.53 -6.54 -6.47
N SER A 73 -5.05 -7.01 -7.62
CA SER A 73 -4.14 -8.15 -7.73
C SER A 73 -2.70 -7.66 -7.88
N LEU A 74 -1.91 -7.80 -6.82
CA LEU A 74 -0.50 -7.48 -6.80
C LEU A 74 0.34 -8.67 -7.29
N THR A 75 1.27 -8.39 -8.20
CA THR A 75 2.35 -9.31 -8.56
C THR A 75 3.68 -8.57 -8.52
N ILE A 76 4.71 -9.22 -7.99
CA ILE A 76 6.09 -8.72 -7.97
C ILE A 76 6.96 -9.63 -8.83
N THR A 77 7.61 -9.06 -9.84
CA THR A 77 8.53 -9.80 -10.72
C THR A 77 9.91 -9.18 -10.66
N CYS A 78 10.96 -9.99 -10.55
CA CYS A 78 12.34 -9.51 -10.51
C CYS A 78 13.07 -9.84 -11.81
N GLU A 79 14.05 -9.02 -12.19
CA GLU A 79 14.88 -9.30 -13.36
C GLU A 79 15.63 -10.64 -13.22
N PRO A 80 15.90 -11.34 -14.34
CA PRO A 80 16.71 -12.55 -14.34
C PRO A 80 18.06 -12.36 -13.63
N GLY A 81 18.42 -13.31 -12.76
CA GLY A 81 19.68 -13.26 -11.99
C GLY A 81 19.60 -12.40 -10.72
N THR A 82 18.46 -11.80 -10.41
CA THR A 82 18.19 -11.27 -9.06
C THR A 82 18.18 -12.44 -8.07
N PRO A 83 18.94 -12.38 -6.96
CA PRO A 83 19.06 -13.47 -5.99
C PRO A 83 17.82 -13.51 -5.09
N VAL A 84 16.69 -13.91 -5.65
CA VAL A 84 15.40 -13.99 -4.98
C VAL A 84 14.66 -15.27 -5.36
N GLU A 85 13.77 -15.69 -4.47
CA GLU A 85 12.78 -16.73 -4.70
C GLU A 85 11.39 -16.14 -4.50
N TYR A 86 10.51 -16.37 -5.46
CA TYR A 86 9.11 -16.01 -5.33
C TYR A 86 8.40 -16.99 -4.41
N ILE A 87 7.77 -16.47 -3.35
CA ILE A 87 7.00 -17.31 -2.41
C ILE A 87 5.55 -17.43 -2.88
N GLY A 88 4.93 -16.31 -3.26
CA GLY A 88 3.53 -16.29 -3.67
C GLY A 88 2.91 -14.90 -3.60
N HIS A 89 1.62 -14.85 -3.93
CA HIS A 89 0.78 -13.66 -3.83
C HIS A 89 -0.65 -14.06 -3.50
N ASP A 90 -1.38 -13.14 -2.87
CA ASP A 90 -2.80 -13.27 -2.58
C ASP A 90 -3.44 -11.87 -2.58
N GLY A 91 -4.30 -11.61 -3.56
CA GLY A 91 -4.90 -10.28 -3.76
C GLY A 91 -3.84 -9.18 -3.80
N GLY A 92 -3.97 -8.18 -2.91
CA GLY A 92 -3.05 -7.05 -2.81
C GLY A 92 -1.72 -7.35 -2.11
N HIS A 93 -1.39 -8.63 -1.87
CA HIS A 93 -0.20 -9.05 -1.14
C HIS A 93 0.74 -9.90 -2.01
N ALA A 94 2.04 -9.70 -1.89
CA ALA A 94 3.06 -10.55 -2.52
C ALA A 94 4.27 -10.75 -1.61
N TRP A 95 4.90 -11.92 -1.67
CA TRP A 95 6.05 -12.26 -0.83
C TRP A 95 7.22 -12.76 -1.68
N VAL A 96 8.40 -12.23 -1.38
CA VAL A 96 9.65 -12.60 -2.04
C VAL A 96 10.70 -12.86 -0.97
N ARG A 97 11.40 -13.99 -1.07
CA ARG A 97 12.55 -14.32 -0.23
C ARG A 97 13.81 -13.91 -0.96
N THR A 98 14.63 -13.06 -0.36
CA THR A 98 15.97 -12.81 -0.89
C THR A 98 16.90 -13.96 -0.52
N LEU A 99 17.84 -14.29 -1.39
CA LEU A 99 18.92 -15.21 -1.10
C LEU A 99 20.09 -14.45 -0.47
N PRO A 100 20.91 -15.10 0.38
CA PRO A 100 22.10 -14.47 0.94
C PRO A 100 23.05 -13.96 -0.15
N VAL A 101 23.56 -12.75 0.01
CA VAL A 101 24.55 -12.12 -0.88
C VAL A 101 25.81 -11.74 -0.10
N LYS A 102 26.93 -11.57 -0.80
CA LYS A 102 28.20 -11.18 -0.18
C LYS A 102 28.42 -9.67 -0.14
N GLU A 103 27.75 -8.94 -1.02
CA GLU A 103 27.87 -7.50 -1.19
C GLU A 103 26.51 -6.90 -1.51
N ALA A 104 26.30 -5.64 -1.12
CA ALA A 104 25.08 -4.94 -1.43
C ALA A 104 25.00 -4.65 -2.93
N LYS A 105 23.90 -5.03 -3.58
CA LYS A 105 23.72 -4.80 -5.01
C LYS A 105 22.30 -4.33 -5.32
N LYS A 106 22.21 -3.40 -6.27
CA LYS A 106 20.95 -2.85 -6.78
C LYS A 106 20.40 -3.71 -7.92
N TYR A 107 19.10 -3.95 -7.90
CA TYR A 107 18.34 -4.72 -8.89
C TYR A 107 17.05 -3.97 -9.23
N LYS A 108 16.49 -4.24 -10.41
CA LYS A 108 15.15 -3.80 -10.80
C LYS A 108 14.12 -4.87 -10.49
N TYR A 109 12.93 -4.42 -10.15
CA TYR A 109 11.75 -5.27 -10.06
C TYR A 109 10.53 -4.53 -10.57
N THR A 110 9.56 -5.29 -11.03
CA THR A 110 8.29 -4.81 -11.56
C THR A 110 7.22 -5.00 -10.51
N ILE A 111 6.55 -3.92 -10.16
CA ILE A 111 5.26 -3.89 -9.48
C ILE A 111 4.20 -3.95 -10.57
N ASN A 112 3.29 -4.92 -10.49
CA ASN A 112 2.09 -4.97 -11.32
C ASN A 112 0.86 -5.03 -10.41
N VAL A 113 -0.04 -4.04 -10.53
CA VAL A 113 -1.35 -4.04 -9.89
C VAL A 113 -2.42 -3.95 -10.97
N ASP A 114 -3.17 -5.03 -11.18
CA ASP A 114 -4.25 -5.12 -12.17
C ASP A 114 -3.85 -4.65 -13.60
N GLY A 115 -2.59 -4.87 -13.99
CA GLY A 115 -2.05 -4.50 -15.30
C GLY A 115 -1.35 -3.13 -15.35
N HIS A 116 -1.41 -2.34 -14.28
CA HIS A 116 -0.64 -1.11 -14.14
C HIS A 116 0.76 -1.43 -13.60
N ILE A 117 1.80 -0.85 -14.22
CA ILE A 117 3.18 -1.25 -14.00
C ILE A 117 4.06 -0.08 -13.51
N ASN A 118 4.96 -0.38 -12.57
CA ASN A 118 6.07 0.49 -12.17
C ASN A 118 7.33 -0.37 -11.93
N ASP A 119 8.51 0.13 -12.33
CA ASP A 119 9.79 -0.59 -12.25
C ASP A 119 10.82 0.10 -11.32
N PRO A 120 10.57 0.12 -9.99
CA PRO A 120 11.47 0.70 -9.01
C PRO A 120 12.77 -0.11 -8.83
N ASP A 121 13.65 0.45 -8.00
CA ASP A 121 14.89 -0.21 -7.60
C ASP A 121 14.71 -0.93 -6.26
N MET A 122 15.37 -2.08 -6.10
CA MET A 122 15.67 -2.69 -4.80
C MET A 122 17.17 -2.81 -4.59
N VAL A 123 17.61 -2.82 -3.34
CA VAL A 123 18.98 -3.13 -2.92
C VAL A 123 18.91 -4.33 -2.00
N ILE A 124 19.61 -5.40 -2.36
CA ILE A 124 19.77 -6.58 -1.51
C ILE A 124 21.12 -6.45 -0.80
N GLU A 125 21.08 -6.41 0.53
CA GLU A 125 22.25 -6.22 1.40
C GLU A 125 22.73 -7.57 1.98
N PRO A 126 24.00 -7.71 2.41
CA PRO A 126 24.50 -8.93 3.02
C PRO A 126 23.81 -9.34 4.35
#